data_AF-R7SHC5-F1
#
_entry.id   AF-R7SHC5-F1
#
_cell.length_a   1.000
_cell.length_b   1.000
_cell.length_c   1.000
_cell.angle_alpha   90.00
_cell.angle_beta   90.00
_cell.angle_gamma   90.00
#
_symmetry.space_group_name_H-M   'P 1'
#
loop_
_entity.id
_entity.type
_entity.pdbx_description
1 polymer ?
#
loop_
_entity_poly.entity_id
_entity_poly.type
_entity_poly.pdbx_seq_one_letter_code
_entity_poly.pdbx_strand_id
1 'polypeptide(L)'
;NFLPSLCRHLLGCILSRQEDKAFTTDKLYSLYIKNDKLFCLKVLCINYTTYNIRRVQDSLNPQMHADIMLLLDNTEHPYIYA
;
A
#
# COMPACT_ATOMS: atom_id res chain seq x y z
N ASN A 1 18.92 7.56 14.63
CA ASN A 1 17.72 7.22 13.82
C ASN A 1 17.79 5.79 13.30
N PHE A 2 17.26 4.83 14.06
CA PHE A 2 17.31 3.39 13.75
C PHE A 2 16.29 2.95 12.69
N LEU A 3 15.07 3.49 12.75
CA LEU A 3 13.93 3.10 11.91
C LEU A 3 14.21 3.20 10.39
N PRO A 4 14.81 4.31 9.87
CA PRO A 4 15.13 4.39 8.45
C PRO A 4 16.21 3.39 8.01
N SER A 5 17.14 3.04 8.90
CA SER A 5 18.19 2.05 8.62
C SER A 5 17.61 0.64 8.57
N LEU A 6 16.67 0.33 9.47
CA LEU A 6 15.91 -0.93 9.44
C LEU A 6 15.12 -1.07 8.14
N CYS A 7 14.37 -0.05 7.73
CA CYS A 7 13.58 -0.11 6.50
C CYS A 7 14.45 -0.32 5.25
N ARG A 8 15.62 0.31 5.17
CA ARG A 8 16.58 0.09 4.06
C ARG A 8 17.05 -1.35 3.99
N HIS A 9 17.45 -1.91 5.13
CA HIS A 9 17.92 -3.28 5.20
C HIS A 9 16.82 -4.27 4.80
N LEU A 10 15.61 -4.11 5.35
CA LEU A 10 14.47 -4.97 5.02
C LEU A 10 14.09 -4.89 3.53
N LEU A 11 14.13 -3.70 2.92
CA LEU A 11 13.90 -3.56 1.47
C LEU A 11 14.95 -4.27 0.63
N GLY A 12 16.22 -4.20 1.02
CA GLY A 12 17.31 -4.94 0.38
C GLY A 12 17.07 -6.44 0.41
N CYS A 13 16.67 -6.97 1.58
CA CYS A 13 16.33 -8.38 1.75
C CYS A 13 15.13 -8.80 0.87
N ILE A 14 14.02 -8.04 0.89
CA ILE A 14 12.79 -8.39 0.17
C ILE A 14 13.01 -8.34 -1.35
N LEU A 15 13.73 -7.34 -1.84
CA LEU A 15 13.97 -7.17 -3.28
C LEU A 15 15.11 -8.05 -3.81
N SER A 16 15.77 -8.81 -2.93
CA SER A 16 16.98 -9.59 -3.27
C SER A 16 18.01 -8.76 -4.03
N ARG A 17 18.07 -7.46 -3.73
CA ARG A 17 18.94 -6.50 -4.41
C ARG A 17 20.04 -6.11 -3.44
N GLN A 18 21.27 -6.35 -3.86
CA GLN A 18 22.45 -5.83 -3.18
C GLN A 18 22.37 -4.30 -3.13
N GLU A 19 22.86 -3.74 -2.03
CA GLU A 19 22.58 -2.42 -1.44
C GLU A 19 23.00 -1.20 -2.30
N ASP A 20 23.02 -1.32 -3.62
CA ASP A 20 23.82 -0.47 -4.50
C ASP A 20 23.11 0.80 -4.98
N LYS A 21 21.83 0.99 -4.61
CA LYS A 21 21.11 2.25 -4.91
C LYS A 21 20.34 2.68 -3.69
N ALA A 22 20.79 3.79 -3.08
CA ALA A 22 20.09 4.47 -2.00
C ALA A 22 18.58 4.51 -2.32
N PHE A 23 17.79 3.72 -1.59
CA PHE A 23 16.35 3.73 -1.76
C PHE A 23 15.85 5.15 -1.57
N THR A 24 15.12 5.67 -2.56
CA THR A 24 14.45 6.98 -2.46
C THR A 24 13.53 6.95 -1.24
N THR A 25 13.37 8.08 -0.55
CA THR A 25 12.49 8.20 0.62
C THR A 25 11.09 7.66 0.37
N ASP A 26 10.56 7.89 -0.83
CA ASP A 26 9.26 7.39 -1.28
C ASP A 26 9.13 5.86 -1.23
N LYS A 27 10.21 5.14 -1.58
CA LYS A 27 10.28 3.68 -1.45
C LYS A 27 10.41 3.21 -0.01
N LEU A 28 10.92 4.03 0.90
CA LEU A 28 10.95 3.69 2.32
C LEU A 28 9.55 3.80 2.94
N TYR A 29 8.72 4.73 2.46
CA TYR A 29 7.34 4.89 2.91
C TYR A 29 6.40 3.78 2.42
N SER A 30 6.76 3.06 1.35
CA SER A 30 5.97 1.89 0.93
C SER A 30 6.08 0.71 1.90
N LEU A 31 7.07 0.70 2.80
CA LEU A 31 7.24 -0.33 3.81
C LEU A 31 6.53 0.07 5.10
N TYR A 32 5.44 -0.62 5.42
CA TYR A 32 4.65 -0.36 6.62
C TYR A 32 4.78 -1.51 7.62
N ILE A 33 5.39 -1.23 8.77
CA ILE A 33 5.54 -2.18 9.89
C ILE A 33 4.43 -1.85 10.89
N LYS A 34 3.52 -2.80 11.11
CA LYS A 34 2.40 -2.65 12.06
C LYS A 34 2.47 -3.77 13.09
N ASN A 35 2.50 -3.42 14.36
CA ASN A 35 2.55 -4.38 15.48
C ASN A 35 3.68 -5.41 15.31
N ASP A 36 4.89 -4.94 15.00
CA ASP A 36 6.10 -5.75 14.76
C ASP A 36 5.94 -6.81 13.65
N LYS A 37 5.00 -6.60 12.73
CA LYS A 37 4.74 -7.47 11.57
C LYS A 37 4.85 -6.69 10.27
N LEU A 38 5.39 -7.38 9.27
CA LEU A 38 5.50 -6.91 7.90
C LEU A 38 4.62 -7.80 7.02
N PHE A 39 3.77 -7.17 6.19
CA PHE A 39 2.85 -7.88 5.31
C PHE A 39 3.26 -7.70 3.85
N CYS A 40 3.50 -8.82 3.16
CA CYS A 40 3.65 -8.85 1.71
C CYS A 40 2.33 -9.33 1.11
N LEU A 41 1.49 -8.39 0.65
CA LEU A 41 0.19 -8.71 0.10
C LEU A 41 0.30 -8.84 -1.42
N LYS A 42 0.01 -10.03 -1.94
CA LYS A 42 -0.16 -10.24 -3.40
C LYS A 42 -1.46 -9.60 -3.90
N VAL A 43 -2.51 -9.66 -3.08
CA VAL A 43 -3.83 -9.08 -3.32
C VAL A 43 -4.31 -8.50 -1.99
N LEU A 44 -4.80 -7.27 -2.00
CA LEU A 44 -5.43 -6.61 -0.85
C LEU A 44 -6.94 -6.82 -0.95
N CYS A 45 -7.55 -7.41 0.07
CA CYS A 45 -9.00 -7.60 0.12
C CYS A 45 -9.63 -6.62 1.12
N ILE A 46 -10.56 -5.78 0.66
CA ILE A 46 -11.27 -4.80 1.48
C ILE A 46 -12.69 -5.30 1.68
N ASN A 47 -13.05 -5.53 2.95
CA ASN A 47 -14.41 -5.90 3.32
C ASN A 47 -15.22 -4.65 3.67
N TYR A 48 -16.41 -4.53 3.11
CA TYR A 48 -17.34 -3.44 3.40
C TYR A 48 -18.78 -3.93 3.43
N THR A 49 -19.64 -3.14 4.07
CA THR A 49 -21.08 -3.39 4.11
C THR A 49 -21.76 -2.50 3.09
N THR A 50 -22.48 -3.10 2.16
CA THR A 50 -23.35 -2.36 1.25
C THR A 50 -24.56 -1.80 1.99
N TYR A 51 -25.24 -0.81 1.39
CA TYR A 51 -26.46 -0.21 1.93
C TYR A 51 -27.53 -1.23 2.34
N ASN A 52 -27.59 -2.38 1.64
CA ASN A 52 -28.53 -3.46 1.94
C ASN A 52 -28.07 -4.37 3.11
N ILE A 53 -27.12 -3.92 3.93
CA ILE A 53 -26.55 -4.63 5.08
C ILE A 53 -25.88 -5.96 4.67
N ARG A 54 -25.47 -6.09 3.40
CA ARG A 54 -24.73 -7.25 2.92
C ARG A 54 -23.25 -7.01 3.06
N ARG A 55 -22.53 -8.01 3.59
CA ARG A 55 -21.07 -8.05 3.58
C ARG A 55 -20.58 -8.38 2.18
N VAL A 56 -19.77 -7.51 1.61
CA VAL A 56 -19.13 -7.66 0.31
C VAL A 56 -17.63 -7.46 0.48
N GLN A 57 -16.86 -8.01 -0.46
CA GLN A 57 -15.41 -7.93 -0.47
C GLN A 57 -14.94 -7.52 -1.86
N ASP A 58 -14.12 -6.47 -1.92
CA ASP A 58 -13.40 -6.10 -3.13
C ASP A 58 -11.94 -6.53 -3.01
N SER A 59 -11.37 -7.01 -4.10
CA SER A 59 -9.96 -7.41 -4.19
C SER A 59 -9.19 -6.45 -5.08
N LEU A 60 -8.19 -5.79 -4.52
CA LEU A 60 -7.24 -4.94 -5.23
C LEU A 60 -5.98 -5.77 -5.50
N ASN A 61 -5.64 -5.94 -6.77
CA ASN A 61 -4.39 -6.56 -7.17
C ASN A 61 -3.42 -5.47 -7.67
N PRO A 62 -2.37 -5.14 -6.89
CA PRO A 62 -1.38 -4.14 -7.30
C PRO A 62 -0.70 -4.45 -8.64
N GLN A 63 -0.71 -5.71 -9.10
CA GLN A 63 -0.13 -6.11 -10.40
C GLN A 63 -1.06 -5.87 -11.60
N MET A 64 -2.37 -5.67 -11.40
CA MET A 64 -3.36 -5.57 -12.47
C MET A 64 -4.21 -4.30 -12.37
N HIS A 65 -3.58 -3.12 -12.46
CA HIS A 65 -4.25 -1.82 -12.41
C HIS A 65 -5.16 -1.65 -11.18
N ALA A 66 -4.56 -1.56 -10.00
CA ALA A 66 -5.27 -1.29 -8.75
C ALA A 66 -5.59 0.20 -8.59
N ASP A 67 -6.21 0.81 -9.60
CA ASP A 67 -6.60 2.22 -9.52
C ASP A 67 -7.68 2.37 -8.43
N ILE A 68 -7.47 3.30 -7.50
CA ILE A 68 -8.40 3.53 -6.39
C ILE A 68 -9.17 4.82 -6.66
N MET A 69 -10.50 4.75 -6.64
CA MET A 69 -11.35 5.96 -6.64
C MET A 69 -11.35 6.60 -5.25
N LEU A 70 -10.91 7.85 -5.19
CA LEU A 70 -10.97 8.66 -3.98
C LEU A 70 -12.06 9.71 -4.13
N LEU A 71 -12.84 9.90 -3.06
CA LEU A 71 -13.81 10.98 -2.96
C LEU A 71 -13.09 12.25 -2.48
N LEU A 72 -13.22 13.33 -3.25
CA LEU A 72 -12.71 14.65 -2.91
C LEU A 72 -13.84 15.50 -2.33
N ASP A 73 -13.57 16.13 -1.18
CA ASP A 73 -14.53 17.04 -0.57
C ASP A 73 -14.64 18.30 -1.43
N ASN A 74 -15.79 18.45 -2.10
CA ASN A 74 -16.32 19.73 -2.62
C ASN A 74 -15.73 20.26 -3.95
N THR A 75 -15.67 19.40 -4.99
CA THR A 75 -15.38 19.80 -6.38
C THR A 75 -16.53 19.43 -7.34
N GLU A 76 -16.64 20.12 -8.49
CA GLU A 76 -17.58 19.75 -9.57
C GLU A 76 -17.36 18.32 -10.08
N HIS A 77 -16.16 17.77 -9.88
CA HIS A 77 -15.80 16.39 -10.16
C HIS A 77 -15.29 15.74 -8.87
N PRO A 78 -16.17 15.10 -8.08
CA PRO A 78 -15.85 14.65 -6.71
C PRO A 78 -15.02 13.36 -6.67
N TYR A 79 -14.63 12.79 -7.81
CA TYR A 79 -13.88 11.53 -7.86
C TYR A 79 -12.56 11.70 -8.61
N ILE A 80 -11.49 11.16 -8.02
CA ILE A 80 -10.16 11.07 -8.64
C ILE A 80 -9.71 9.61 -8.68
N TYR A 81 -8.87 9.28 -9.66
CA TYR A 81 -8.23 7.97 -9.81
C TYR A 81 -6.74 8.11 -9.51
N ALA A 82 -6.20 7.22 -8.68
CA ALA A 82 -4.80 7.21 -8.24
C ALA A 82 -4.17 5.83 -8.42
#